data_AF-A0A533S513-F1
#
_entry.id   AF-A0A533S513-F1
#
_cell.length_a   1.000
_cell.length_b   1.000
_cell.length_c   1.000
_cell.angle_alpha   90.00
_cell.angle_beta   90.00
_cell.angle_gamma   90.00
#
_symmetry.space_group_name_H-M   'P 1'
#
loop_
_entity.id
_entity.type
_entity.pdbx_description
1 polymer ?
#
loop_
_entity_poly.entity_id
_entity_poly.type
_entity_poly.pdbx_seq_one_letter_code
_entity_poly.pdbx_strand_id
1 'polypeptide(L)'
;MLICQAFQKGFSLFEIVRITGARNPNFAYNALRNEKLFPRMARGKPKRTALLDTKIENIFLEKGFTFAKWANMWKFSQDDVARALSAENDENSAFQDIYAAFQRDFPDHFTRLFTHSALNRRETIRLQRGVVPKLESLVVLLRYDEDFNQFTATFTTLPSMEGQGQTWAAAITDLEKIWWVHKAITRLNLALYPKQAAASFSERQATGGHIDCSRG
;
A
#
# COMPACT_ATOMS: atom_id res chain seq x y z
N MET A 1 -4.18 -15.09 1.14
CA MET A 1 -3.57 -13.83 1.62
C MET A 1 -4.18 -12.64 0.89
N LEU A 2 -4.56 -11.55 1.60
CA LEU A 2 -5.27 -10.39 1.01
C LEU A 2 -4.50 -9.67 -0.11
N ILE A 3 -3.17 -9.58 -0.01
CA ILE A 3 -2.31 -8.99 -1.05
C ILE A 3 -2.49 -9.71 -2.38
N CYS A 4 -2.50 -11.06 -2.37
CA CYS A 4 -2.70 -11.85 -3.59
C CYS A 4 -4.11 -11.70 -4.14
N GLN A 5 -5.12 -11.67 -3.26
CA GLN A 5 -6.50 -11.44 -3.68
C GLN A 5 -6.65 -10.07 -4.36
N ALA A 6 -6.01 -9.02 -3.81
CA ALA A 6 -6.00 -7.71 -4.43
C ALA A 6 -5.34 -7.72 -5.80
N PHE A 7 -4.17 -8.36 -5.92
CA PHE A 7 -3.53 -8.49 -7.22
C PHE A 7 -4.40 -9.24 -8.24
N GLN A 8 -5.03 -10.34 -7.83
CA GLN A 8 -5.94 -11.12 -8.68
C GLN A 8 -7.20 -10.34 -9.08
N LYS A 9 -7.67 -9.40 -8.26
CA LYS A 9 -8.74 -8.45 -8.62
C LYS A 9 -8.25 -7.31 -9.51
N GLY A 10 -6.99 -7.34 -9.94
CA GLY A 10 -6.44 -6.43 -10.93
C GLY A 10 -5.69 -5.23 -10.35
N PHE A 11 -5.51 -5.11 -9.03
CA PHE A 11 -4.69 -4.05 -8.44
C PHE A 11 -3.21 -4.26 -8.75
N SER A 12 -2.47 -3.18 -9.02
CA SER A 12 -1.02 -3.24 -9.17
C SER A 12 -0.31 -3.35 -7.80
N LEU A 13 0.97 -3.75 -7.80
CA LEU A 13 1.79 -3.75 -6.58
C LEU A 13 1.80 -2.39 -5.91
N PHE A 14 2.01 -1.32 -6.67
CA PHE A 14 2.13 0.02 -6.11
C PHE A 14 0.80 0.59 -5.65
N GLU A 15 -0.32 0.18 -6.26
CA GLU A 15 -1.65 0.46 -5.70
C GLU A 15 -1.84 -0.24 -4.36
N ILE A 16 -1.50 -1.53 -4.23
CA ILE A 16 -1.59 -2.27 -2.96
C ILE A 16 -0.71 -1.60 -1.89
N VAL A 17 0.51 -1.19 -2.24
CA VAL A 17 1.43 -0.48 -1.35
C VAL A 17 0.84 0.87 -0.92
N ARG A 18 0.25 1.61 -1.85
CA ARG A 18 -0.41 2.89 -1.58
C ARG A 18 -1.66 2.73 -0.70
N ILE A 19 -2.48 1.70 -0.94
CA ILE A 19 -3.69 1.38 -0.15
C ILE A 19 -3.31 0.95 1.27
N THR A 20 -2.28 0.13 1.44
CA THR A 20 -1.83 -0.30 2.76
C THR A 20 -1.10 0.81 3.51
N GLY A 21 -0.49 1.76 2.79
CA GLY A 21 0.36 2.81 3.34
C GLY A 21 1.77 2.31 3.68
N ALA A 22 2.16 1.16 3.13
CA ALA A 22 3.51 0.63 3.31
C ALA A 22 4.54 1.54 2.62
N ARG A 23 5.69 1.74 3.26
CA ARG A 23 6.81 2.51 2.67
C ARG A 23 7.67 1.67 1.73
N ASN A 24 7.74 0.36 1.97
CA ASN A 24 8.60 -0.55 1.23
C ASN A 24 7.75 -1.58 0.46
N PRO A 25 7.84 -1.62 -0.88
CA PRO A 25 7.06 -2.55 -1.71
C PRO A 25 7.58 -4.00 -1.64
N ASN A 26 8.78 -4.26 -1.12
CA ASN A 26 9.41 -5.58 -1.20
C ASN A 26 8.62 -6.68 -0.46
N PHE A 27 7.92 -6.36 0.64
CA PHE A 27 7.07 -7.34 1.33
C PHE A 27 5.96 -7.85 0.41
N ALA A 28 5.16 -6.95 -0.15
CA ALA A 28 4.08 -7.31 -1.06
C ALA A 28 4.63 -7.97 -2.34
N TYR A 29 5.75 -7.48 -2.88
CA TYR A 29 6.41 -8.09 -4.03
C TYR A 29 6.83 -9.54 -3.77
N ASN A 30 7.50 -9.81 -2.65
CA ASN A 30 7.94 -11.15 -2.29
C ASN A 30 6.75 -12.09 -2.08
N ALA A 31 5.69 -11.58 -1.45
CA ALA A 31 4.48 -12.37 -1.24
C ALA A 31 3.80 -12.75 -2.56
N LEU A 32 3.70 -11.82 -3.53
CA LEU A 32 3.19 -12.10 -4.89
C LEU A 32 4.11 -13.04 -5.67
N ARG A 33 5.43 -12.92 -5.50
CA ARG A 33 6.41 -13.81 -6.15
C ARG A 33 6.35 -15.24 -5.60
N ASN A 34 6.20 -15.41 -4.29
CA ASN A 34 6.08 -16.71 -3.64
C ASN A 34 4.84 -17.47 -4.13
N GLU A 35 3.75 -16.73 -4.34
CA GLU A 35 2.49 -17.26 -4.92
C GLU A 35 2.54 -17.37 -6.45
N LYS A 36 3.70 -17.19 -7.09
CA LYS A 36 3.92 -17.29 -8.54
C LYS A 36 3.04 -16.34 -9.37
N LEU A 37 2.54 -15.26 -8.76
CA LEU A 37 1.75 -14.24 -9.46
C LEU A 37 2.63 -13.27 -10.25
N PHE A 38 3.92 -13.16 -9.90
CA PHE A 38 4.92 -12.47 -10.70
C PHE A 38 5.82 -13.44 -11.45
N PRO A 39 6.20 -13.09 -12.70
CA PRO A 39 7.14 -13.89 -13.46
C PRO A 39 8.49 -13.94 -12.76
N ARG A 40 9.16 -15.09 -12.87
CA ARG A 40 10.53 -15.24 -12.37
C ARG A 40 11.46 -14.40 -13.24
N MET A 41 12.22 -13.51 -12.61
CA MET A 41 13.32 -12.82 -13.29
C MET A 41 14.33 -13.83 -13.81
N ALA A 42 14.88 -13.58 -14.99
CA ALA A 42 16.02 -14.33 -15.52
C ALA A 42 17.20 -14.29 -14.54
N ARG A 43 17.97 -15.38 -14.48
CA ARG A 43 19.16 -15.46 -13.62
C ARG A 43 20.24 -14.52 -14.17
N GLY A 44 20.84 -13.71 -13.30
CA GLY A 44 21.92 -12.77 -13.65
C GLY A 44 21.71 -11.38 -13.05
N LYS A 45 22.75 -10.53 -13.10
CA LYS A 45 22.59 -9.11 -12.79
C LYS A 45 21.75 -8.46 -13.90
N PRO A 46 20.72 -7.66 -13.56
CA PRO A 46 20.01 -6.88 -14.56
C PRO A 46 21.03 -6.03 -15.32
N LYS A 47 21.01 -6.10 -16.65
CA LYS A 47 21.81 -5.20 -17.49
C LYS A 47 21.31 -3.78 -17.21
N ARG A 48 22.22 -2.86 -16.87
CA ARG A 48 21.86 -1.44 -16.80
C ARG A 48 21.53 -0.99 -18.21
N THR A 49 20.29 -0.59 -18.44
CA THR A 49 19.88 -0.09 -19.76
C THR A 49 20.49 1.29 -19.95
N ALA A 50 21.42 1.44 -20.89
CA ALA A 50 22.08 2.73 -21.17
C ALA A 50 21.10 3.83 -21.61
N LEU A 51 19.88 3.44 -22.01
CA LEU A 51 18.82 4.32 -22.49
C LEU A 51 17.89 4.85 -21.38
N LEU A 52 18.02 4.39 -20.13
CA LEU A 52 17.12 4.82 -19.06
C LEU A 52 17.54 6.22 -18.55
N ASP A 53 16.65 7.20 -18.68
CA ASP A 53 16.85 8.53 -18.11
C ASP A 53 17.03 8.47 -16.58
N THR A 54 18.05 9.14 -16.06
CA THR A 54 18.36 9.27 -14.63
C THR A 54 17.15 9.73 -13.82
N LYS A 55 16.29 10.59 -14.35
CA LYS A 55 15.05 11.03 -13.68
C LYS A 55 14.11 9.86 -13.41
N ILE A 56 14.00 8.94 -14.36
CA ILE A 56 13.19 7.72 -14.22
C ILE A 56 13.86 6.76 -13.24
N GLU A 57 15.17 6.57 -13.35
CA GLU A 57 15.95 5.73 -12.42
C GLU A 57 15.76 6.18 -10.96
N ASN A 58 15.80 7.48 -10.70
CA ASN A 58 15.61 8.08 -9.38
C ASN A 58 14.22 7.78 -8.77
N ILE A 59 13.16 7.71 -9.58
CA ILE A 59 11.81 7.36 -9.09
C ILE A 59 11.81 5.96 -8.46
N PHE A 60 12.48 4.99 -9.10
CA PHE A 60 12.55 3.63 -8.56
C PHE A 60 13.38 3.59 -7.27
N LEU A 61 14.50 4.32 -7.23
CA LEU A 61 15.35 4.44 -6.04
C LEU A 61 14.59 5.05 -4.86
N GLU A 62 13.86 6.15 -5.06
CA GLU A 62 13.02 6.79 -4.04
C GLU A 62 11.96 5.83 -3.45
N LYS A 63 11.47 4.89 -4.27
CA LYS A 63 10.47 3.90 -3.84
C LYS A 63 11.09 2.62 -3.27
N GLY A 64 12.41 2.53 -3.16
CA GLY A 64 13.10 1.34 -2.67
C GLY A 64 12.85 0.11 -3.54
N PHE A 65 12.63 0.31 -4.84
CA PHE A 65 12.34 -0.72 -5.82
C PHE A 65 13.26 -0.59 -7.03
N THR A 66 13.36 -1.62 -7.87
CA THR A 66 14.24 -1.56 -9.04
C THR A 66 13.42 -1.50 -10.32
N PHE A 67 13.92 -0.72 -11.29
CA PHE A 67 13.38 -0.65 -12.65
C PHE A 67 13.16 -2.06 -13.25
N ALA A 68 14.18 -2.92 -13.15
CA ALA A 68 14.11 -4.29 -13.66
C ALA A 68 12.99 -5.12 -13.02
N LYS A 69 12.76 -5.00 -11.70
CA LYS A 69 11.65 -5.69 -11.03
C LYS A 69 10.30 -5.17 -11.53
N TRP A 70 10.18 -3.87 -11.73
CA TRP A 70 8.96 -3.23 -12.20
C TRP A 70 8.61 -3.63 -13.64
N ALA A 71 9.57 -3.55 -14.57
CA ALA A 71 9.39 -3.98 -15.95
C ALA A 71 9.00 -5.48 -16.00
N ASN A 72 9.69 -6.33 -15.24
CA ASN A 72 9.37 -7.76 -15.15
C ASN A 72 7.97 -8.02 -14.58
N MET A 73 7.56 -7.29 -13.53
CA MET A 73 6.23 -7.41 -12.94
C MET A 73 5.13 -7.16 -13.97
N TRP A 74 5.30 -6.14 -14.81
CA TRP A 74 4.37 -5.81 -15.90
C TRP A 74 4.59 -6.63 -17.18
N LYS A 75 5.58 -7.53 -17.19
CA LYS A 75 5.99 -8.36 -18.35
C LYS A 75 6.47 -7.54 -19.55
N PHE A 76 7.02 -6.36 -19.31
CA PHE A 76 7.64 -5.54 -20.34
C PHE A 76 9.12 -5.86 -20.52
N SER A 77 9.63 -5.68 -21.74
CA SER A 77 11.07 -5.63 -21.98
C SER A 77 11.66 -4.37 -21.34
N GLN A 78 12.83 -4.49 -20.71
CA GLN A 78 13.53 -3.34 -20.13
C GLN A 78 13.91 -2.31 -21.20
N ASP A 79 14.23 -2.75 -22.41
CA ASP A 79 14.60 -1.86 -23.51
C ASP A 79 13.38 -1.11 -24.06
N ASP A 80 12.21 -1.75 -24.09
CA ASP A 80 10.96 -1.11 -24.50
C ASP A 80 10.54 -0.05 -23.49
N VAL A 81 10.64 -0.36 -22.19
CA VAL A 81 10.32 0.61 -21.14
C VAL A 81 11.29 1.79 -21.18
N ALA A 82 12.60 1.54 -21.36
CA ALA A 82 13.59 2.62 -21.42
C ALA A 82 13.35 3.53 -22.62
N ARG A 83 13.03 2.96 -23.80
CA ARG A 83 12.66 3.73 -25.00
C ARG A 83 11.34 4.48 -24.83
N ALA A 84 10.34 3.86 -24.21
CA ALA A 84 9.05 4.48 -23.99
C ALA A 84 9.15 5.67 -23.03
N LEU A 85 9.85 5.52 -21.91
CA LEU A 85 9.91 6.55 -20.86
C LEU A 85 11.00 7.61 -21.07
N SER A 86 11.79 7.52 -22.15
CA SER A 86 12.78 8.55 -22.50
C SER A 86 12.11 9.81 -23.05
N ALA A 87 12.63 10.97 -22.65
CA ALA A 87 12.01 12.30 -22.77
C ALA A 87 11.68 12.80 -24.20
N GLU A 88 12.06 12.07 -25.25
CA GLU A 88 11.86 12.48 -26.66
C GLU A 88 10.69 11.78 -27.36
N ASN A 89 10.06 10.79 -26.73
CA ASN A 89 8.90 10.12 -27.32
C ASN A 89 7.60 10.78 -26.86
N ASP A 90 6.95 11.46 -27.80
CA ASP A 90 5.51 11.68 -27.75
C ASP A 90 4.80 10.34 -27.56
N GLU A 91 3.65 10.32 -26.89
CA GLU A 91 2.85 9.14 -26.54
C GLU A 91 2.54 8.23 -27.75
N ASN A 92 3.55 7.48 -28.20
CA ASN A 92 3.46 6.64 -29.36
C ASN A 92 2.50 5.50 -29.03
N SER A 93 1.53 5.26 -29.90
CA SER A 93 0.52 4.21 -29.75
C SER A 93 1.13 2.84 -29.38
N ALA A 94 2.36 2.55 -29.85
CA ALA A 94 3.08 1.31 -29.56
C ALA A 94 3.46 1.11 -28.09
N PHE A 95 3.54 2.18 -27.28
CA PHE A 95 4.00 2.12 -25.89
C PHE A 95 2.94 2.54 -24.87
N GLN A 96 1.69 2.71 -25.29
CA GLN A 96 0.57 3.17 -24.44
C GLN A 96 0.41 2.35 -23.16
N ASP A 97 0.59 1.04 -23.22
CA ASP A 97 0.51 0.17 -22.04
C ASP A 97 1.60 0.47 -20.99
N ILE A 98 2.79 0.86 -21.42
CA ILE A 98 3.89 1.23 -20.52
C ILE A 98 3.57 2.56 -19.84
N TYR A 99 3.08 3.56 -20.58
CA TYR A 99 2.65 4.83 -20.00
C TYR A 99 1.48 4.63 -19.03
N ALA A 100 0.48 3.82 -19.40
CA ALA A 100 -0.66 3.51 -18.56
C ALA A 100 -0.25 2.78 -17.26
N ALA A 101 0.70 1.86 -17.33
CA ALA A 101 1.27 1.18 -16.16
C ALA A 101 2.09 2.14 -15.29
N PHE A 102 2.93 2.98 -15.90
CA PHE A 102 3.78 3.94 -15.20
C PHE A 102 2.94 5.01 -14.50
N GLN A 103 1.90 5.54 -15.16
CA GLN A 103 0.93 6.48 -14.59
C GLN A 103 0.18 5.85 -13.41
N ARG A 104 -0.22 4.59 -13.53
CA ARG A 104 -0.94 3.87 -12.48
C ARG A 104 -0.11 3.69 -11.21
N ASP A 105 1.15 3.31 -11.37
CA ASP A 105 2.05 3.04 -10.25
C ASP A 105 2.65 4.31 -9.64
N PHE A 106 3.00 5.30 -10.48
CA PHE A 106 3.69 6.53 -10.09
C PHE A 106 2.97 7.80 -10.59
N PRO A 107 1.69 8.01 -10.26
CA PRO A 107 0.86 9.06 -10.85
C PRO A 107 1.44 10.46 -10.64
N ASP A 108 1.92 10.77 -9.42
CA ASP A 108 2.47 12.09 -9.10
C ASP A 108 3.79 12.38 -9.84
N HIS A 109 4.57 11.35 -10.18
CA HIS A 109 5.78 11.51 -10.98
C HIS A 109 5.45 11.57 -12.47
N PHE A 110 4.50 10.74 -12.91
CA PHE A 110 4.01 10.72 -14.28
C PHE A 110 3.48 12.10 -14.71
N THR A 111 2.63 12.74 -13.89
CA THR A 111 2.11 14.09 -14.21
C THR A 111 3.20 15.15 -14.35
N ARG A 112 4.31 15.01 -13.61
CA ARG A 112 5.45 15.96 -13.72
C ARG A 112 6.29 15.73 -14.96
N LEU A 113 6.45 14.48 -15.37
CA LEU A 113 7.27 14.10 -16.52
C LEU A 113 6.52 14.26 -17.84
N PHE A 114 5.22 13.95 -17.85
CA PHE A 114 4.36 13.93 -19.03
C PHE A 114 3.16 14.85 -18.81
N THR A 115 3.41 16.15 -18.70
CA THR A 115 2.41 17.17 -18.31
C THR A 115 1.19 17.23 -19.23
N HIS A 116 1.38 16.97 -20.53
CA HIS A 116 0.32 17.05 -21.54
C HIS A 116 -0.41 15.72 -21.80
N SER A 117 -0.02 14.64 -21.10
CA SER A 117 -0.62 13.32 -21.26
C SER A 117 -2.12 13.31 -20.92
N ALA A 118 -2.92 12.63 -21.76
CA ALA A 118 -4.33 12.38 -21.46
C ALA A 118 -4.52 11.48 -20.23
N LEU A 119 -3.53 10.63 -19.92
CA LEU A 119 -3.56 9.73 -18.76
C LEU A 119 -3.52 10.47 -17.42
N ASN A 120 -3.14 11.76 -17.40
CA ASN A 120 -3.21 12.59 -16.20
C ASN A 120 -4.63 12.78 -15.66
N ARG A 121 -5.66 12.53 -16.48
CA ARG A 121 -7.07 12.59 -16.05
C ARG A 121 -7.56 11.29 -15.40
N ARG A 122 -6.77 10.22 -15.45
CA ARG A 122 -7.16 8.93 -14.90
C ARG A 122 -7.23 9.01 -13.38
N GLU A 123 -8.34 8.51 -12.83
CA GLU A 123 -8.51 8.43 -11.38
C GLU A 123 -7.40 7.58 -10.76
N THR A 124 -6.73 8.15 -9.77
CA THR A 124 -5.72 7.43 -8.99
C THR A 124 -6.40 6.79 -7.80
N ILE A 125 -6.28 5.46 -7.68
CA ILE A 125 -6.69 4.76 -6.46
C ILE A 125 -5.84 5.28 -5.30
N ARG A 126 -6.49 6.01 -4.38
CA ARG A 126 -5.87 6.58 -3.17
C ARG A 126 -6.59 6.10 -1.93
N LEU A 127 -5.89 6.18 -0.81
CA LEU A 127 -6.45 6.04 0.52
C LEU A 127 -7.56 7.06 0.74
N GLN A 128 -8.78 6.60 1.04
CA GLN A 128 -9.79 7.46 1.64
C GLN A 128 -9.33 7.88 3.04
N ARG A 129 -9.28 9.19 3.28
CA ARG A 129 -8.89 9.76 4.58
C ARG A 129 -9.99 9.47 5.61
N GLY A 130 -9.60 9.22 6.86
CA GLY A 130 -10.54 9.04 7.98
C GLY A 130 -11.12 7.64 8.17
N VAL A 131 -10.84 6.70 7.25
CA VAL A 131 -11.38 5.33 7.32
C VAL A 131 -10.85 4.50 8.49
N VAL A 132 -9.58 4.70 8.86
CA VAL A 132 -8.96 4.09 10.04
C VAL A 132 -8.49 5.23 10.95
N PRO A 133 -8.78 5.19 12.27
CA PRO A 133 -8.30 6.18 13.22
C PRO A 133 -6.80 6.43 13.12
N LYS A 134 -6.37 7.62 13.55
CA LYS A 134 -4.95 7.91 13.72
C LYS A 134 -4.44 7.14 14.93
N LEU A 135 -3.20 6.65 14.89
CA LEU A 135 -2.63 5.91 16.03
C LEU A 135 -2.60 6.81 17.28
N GLU A 136 -2.27 8.09 17.07
CA GLU A 136 -2.19 9.14 18.07
C GLU A 136 -3.55 9.48 18.71
N SER A 137 -4.66 9.05 18.11
CA SER A 137 -6.00 9.21 18.69
C SER A 137 -6.46 8.01 19.53
N LEU A 138 -5.66 6.94 19.62
CA LEU A 138 -6.01 5.75 20.37
C LEU A 138 -5.49 5.83 21.81
N VAL A 139 -6.31 5.39 22.76
CA VAL A 139 -5.93 5.28 24.17
C VAL A 139 -5.40 3.88 24.42
N VAL A 140 -4.22 3.79 25.05
CA VAL A 140 -3.55 2.53 25.38
C VAL A 140 -3.66 2.25 26.87
N LEU A 141 -4.11 1.05 27.23
CA LEU A 141 -4.04 0.50 28.57
C LEU A 141 -2.79 -0.37 28.69
N LEU A 142 -1.94 -0.06 29.67
CA LEU A 142 -0.74 -0.82 29.98
C LEU A 142 -0.93 -1.59 31.28
N ARG A 143 -0.61 -2.88 31.27
CA ARG A 143 -0.66 -3.75 32.44
C ARG A 143 0.64 -4.54 32.53
N TYR A 144 1.09 -4.83 33.74
CA TYR A 144 2.15 -5.80 33.97
C TYR A 144 1.50 -7.14 34.32
N ASP A 145 1.99 -8.20 33.69
CA ASP A 145 1.53 -9.57 33.83
C ASP A 145 2.57 -10.33 34.67
N GLU A 146 2.20 -10.66 35.91
CA GLU A 146 3.08 -11.32 36.86
C GLU A 146 3.37 -12.78 36.47
N ASP A 147 2.41 -13.46 35.82
CA ASP A 147 2.54 -14.88 35.45
C ASP A 147 3.59 -15.06 34.34
N PHE A 148 3.65 -14.10 33.41
CA PHE A 148 4.58 -14.11 32.29
C PHE A 148 5.78 -13.18 32.47
N ASN A 149 5.86 -12.45 33.59
CA ASN A 149 6.89 -11.46 33.87
C ASN A 149 7.10 -10.50 32.68
N GLN A 150 6.02 -9.89 32.19
CA GLN A 150 6.06 -9.01 31.02
C GLN A 150 5.00 -7.91 31.07
N PHE A 151 5.19 -6.87 30.28
CA PHE A 151 4.18 -5.83 30.04
C PHE A 151 3.27 -6.22 28.87
N THR A 152 1.99 -5.93 29.03
CA THR A 152 0.94 -6.07 28.02
C THR A 152 0.31 -4.70 27.76
N ALA A 153 0.33 -4.26 26.50
CA ALA A 153 -0.28 -3.03 26.04
C ALA A 153 -1.49 -3.34 25.16
N THR A 154 -2.62 -2.67 25.38
CA THR A 154 -3.87 -2.90 24.62
C THR A 154 -4.53 -1.58 24.24
N PHE A 155 -5.23 -1.51 23.11
CA PHE A 155 -6.07 -0.36 22.80
C PHE A 155 -7.42 -0.48 23.50
N THR A 156 -7.87 0.56 24.19
CA THR A 156 -9.17 0.54 24.90
C THR A 156 -10.35 0.34 23.96
N THR A 157 -10.25 0.84 22.74
CA THR A 157 -11.28 0.72 21.69
C THR A 157 -11.20 -0.58 20.90
N LEU A 158 -10.06 -1.29 20.98
CA LEU A 158 -9.82 -2.56 20.28
C LEU A 158 -9.06 -3.53 21.20
N PRO A 159 -9.72 -4.06 22.25
CA PRO A 159 -9.05 -4.88 23.26
C PRO A 159 -8.46 -6.19 22.71
N SER A 160 -8.93 -6.66 21.56
CA SER A 160 -8.39 -7.84 20.89
C SER A 160 -6.98 -7.65 20.30
N MET A 161 -6.42 -6.44 20.36
CA MET A 161 -5.04 -6.15 19.95
C MET A 161 -4.19 -5.94 21.19
N GLU A 162 -3.22 -6.84 21.36
CA GLU A 162 -2.33 -6.85 22.50
C GLU A 162 -0.88 -6.88 22.00
N GLY A 163 -0.08 -5.93 22.45
CA GLY A 163 1.37 -5.95 22.28
C GLY A 163 2.04 -6.38 23.57
N GLN A 164 3.11 -7.18 23.46
CA GLN A 164 3.80 -7.74 24.63
C GLN A 164 5.28 -7.36 24.63
N GLY A 165 5.86 -7.22 25.82
CA GLY A 165 7.29 -6.96 25.93
C GLY A 165 7.83 -6.94 27.36
N GLN A 166 9.13 -7.22 27.49
CA GLN A 166 9.85 -7.19 28.78
C GLN A 166 9.93 -5.80 29.41
N THR A 167 9.65 -4.75 28.62
CA THR A 167 9.52 -3.37 29.10
C THR A 167 8.23 -2.78 28.55
N TRP A 168 7.70 -1.75 29.22
CA TRP A 168 6.52 -1.03 28.74
C TRP A 168 6.72 -0.48 27.32
N ALA A 169 7.92 0.02 27.01
CA ALA A 169 8.25 0.57 25.70
C ALA A 169 8.24 -0.52 24.61
N ALA A 170 8.72 -1.73 24.94
CA ALA A 170 8.67 -2.87 24.03
C ALA A 170 7.23 -3.31 23.76
N ALA A 171 6.37 -3.37 24.79
CA ALA A 171 4.96 -3.71 24.64
C ALA A 171 4.20 -2.70 23.77
N ILE A 172 4.44 -1.39 23.96
CA ILE A 172 3.87 -0.35 23.09
C ILE A 172 4.38 -0.50 21.66
N THR A 173 5.68 -0.68 21.45
CA THR A 173 6.27 -0.86 20.11
C THR A 173 5.68 -2.07 19.40
N ASP A 174 5.42 -3.15 20.12
CA ASP A 174 4.79 -4.34 19.56
C ASP A 174 3.32 -4.09 19.19
N LEU A 175 2.56 -3.43 20.07
CA LEU A 175 1.18 -3.01 19.80
C LEU A 175 1.10 -2.11 18.56
N GLU A 176 2.04 -1.18 18.40
CA GLU A 176 2.11 -0.30 17.22
C GLU A 176 2.33 -1.10 15.93
N LYS A 177 3.19 -2.13 15.94
CA LYS A 177 3.39 -3.01 14.78
C LYS A 177 2.10 -3.74 14.42
N ILE A 178 1.41 -4.29 15.42
CA ILE A 178 0.11 -4.97 15.25
C ILE A 178 -0.91 -3.99 14.66
N TRP A 179 -0.97 -2.76 15.17
CA TRP A 179 -1.82 -1.71 14.65
C TRP A 179 -1.56 -1.42 13.17
N TRP A 180 -0.30 -1.30 12.76
CA TRP A 180 0.05 -1.06 11.35
C TRP A 180 -0.40 -2.20 10.45
N VAL A 181 -0.28 -3.45 10.90
CA VAL A 181 -0.79 -4.63 10.18
C VAL A 181 -2.31 -4.60 10.09
N HIS A 182 -3.01 -4.39 11.21
CA HIS A 182 -4.46 -4.31 11.23
C HIS A 182 -4.97 -3.20 10.31
N LYS A 183 -4.38 -2.01 10.40
CA LYS A 183 -4.68 -0.87 9.53
C LYS A 183 -4.53 -1.21 8.06
N ALA A 184 -3.44 -1.89 7.69
CA ALA A 184 -3.22 -2.33 6.31
C ALA A 184 -4.29 -3.35 5.85
N ILE A 185 -4.63 -4.33 6.70
CA ILE A 185 -5.69 -5.32 6.44
C ILE A 185 -7.04 -4.64 6.23
N THR A 186 -7.44 -3.77 7.16
CA THR A 186 -8.72 -3.05 7.11
C THR A 186 -8.82 -2.22 5.84
N ARG A 187 -7.77 -1.47 5.49
CA ARG A 187 -7.74 -0.66 4.25
C ARG A 187 -7.85 -1.51 3.00
N LEU A 188 -7.13 -2.64 2.94
CA LEU A 188 -7.16 -3.52 1.79
C LEU A 188 -8.53 -4.20 1.63
N ASN A 189 -9.14 -4.65 2.73
CA ASN A 189 -10.50 -5.21 2.71
C ASN A 189 -11.53 -4.22 2.17
N LEU A 190 -11.47 -2.96 2.60
CA LEU A 190 -12.39 -1.93 2.13
C LEU A 190 -12.22 -1.64 0.64
N ALA A 191 -10.98 -1.65 0.14
CA ALA A 191 -10.70 -1.53 -1.30
C ALA A 191 -11.21 -2.75 -2.09
N LEU A 192 -11.15 -3.95 -1.52
CA LEU A 192 -11.61 -5.19 -2.18
C LEU A 192 -13.13 -5.39 -2.15
N TYR A 193 -13.80 -4.84 -1.13
CA TYR A 193 -15.21 -5.07 -0.85
C TYR A 193 -15.94 -3.77 -0.46
N PRO A 194 -15.99 -2.76 -1.34
CA PRO A 194 -16.54 -1.44 -1.02
C PRO A 194 -18.04 -1.49 -0.66
N LYS A 195 -18.80 -2.47 -1.14
CA LYS A 195 -20.22 -2.65 -0.81
C LYS A 195 -20.47 -3.15 0.63
N GLN A 196 -19.53 -3.90 1.22
CA GLN A 196 -19.63 -4.36 2.61
C GLN A 196 -19.17 -3.28 3.62
N ALA A 197 -18.31 -2.38 3.18
CA ALA A 197 -17.90 -1.18 3.93
C ALA A 197 -19.06 -0.22 4.21
N ALA A 198 -19.92 0.01 3.21
CA ALA A 198 -21.05 0.93 3.33
C ALA A 198 -22.10 0.44 4.36
N ALA A 199 -22.32 -0.87 4.46
CA ALA A 199 -23.24 -1.47 5.43
C ALA A 199 -22.69 -1.40 6.87
N SER A 200 -21.41 -1.69 7.06
CA SER A 200 -20.77 -1.68 8.40
C SER A 200 -20.53 -0.28 8.96
N PHE A 201 -20.45 0.77 8.12
CA PHE A 201 -20.44 2.16 8.56
C PHE A 201 -21.83 2.69 8.91
N SER A 202 -22.89 2.23 8.22
CA SER A 202 -24.27 2.60 8.54
C SER A 202 -24.70 2.08 9.92
N GLU A 203 -24.28 0.87 10.30
CA GLU A 203 -24.58 0.32 11.63
C GLU A 203 -23.84 1.04 12.76
N ARG A 204 -22.57 1.45 12.55
CA ARG A 204 -21.79 2.16 13.58
C ARG A 204 -22.22 3.61 13.81
N GLN A 205 -22.81 4.27 12.80
CA GLN A 205 -23.43 5.59 12.98
C GLN A 205 -24.81 5.49 13.64
N ALA A 206 -25.57 4.41 13.39
CA ALA A 206 -26.87 4.20 14.01
C ALA A 206 -26.79 3.94 15.53
N THR A 207 -25.69 3.35 16.02
CA THR A 207 -25.49 3.09 17.46
C THR A 207 -24.90 4.29 18.23
N GLY A 208 -24.58 5.40 17.56
CA GLY A 208 -23.93 6.58 18.14
C GLY A 208 -24.83 7.78 18.39
N GLY A 209 -26.17 7.61 18.40
CA GLY A 209 -27.11 8.74 18.39
C GLY A 209 -28.41 8.51 19.14
N HIS A 210 -28.35 8.27 20.46
CA HIS A 210 -29.46 8.63 21.34
C HIS A 210 -28.93 8.94 22.75
N ILE A 211 -28.50 10.18 22.95
CA ILE A 211 -28.57 10.79 24.28
C ILE A 211 -29.97 11.35 24.36
N ASP A 212 -30.84 10.59 25.01
CA ASP A 212 -32.19 10.98 25.34
C ASP A 212 -32.11 12.04 26.46
N CYS A 213 -32.00 13.31 26.07
CA CYS A 213 -32.22 14.43 26.97
C CYS A 213 -33.73 14.61 27.11
N SER A 214 -34.37 13.80 27.95
CA SER A 214 -35.74 14.03 28.40
C SER A 214 -36.01 13.42 29.76
N ARG A 215 -36.22 14.34 30.74
CA ARG A 215 -36.90 14.17 32.04
C ARG A 215 -36.08 13.47 33.12
N GLY A 216 -36.00 13.94 34.36
CA GLY A 216 -36.59 15.07 35.08
C GLY A 216 -36.07 15.03 36.52
#